data_AF-A0A537TP08-F1
#
_entry.id   AF-A0A537TP08-F1
#
_cell.length_a   1.000
_cell.length_b   1.000
_cell.length_c   1.000
_cell.angle_alpha   90.00
_cell.angle_beta   90.00
_cell.angle_gamma   90.00
#
_symmetry.space_group_name_H-M   'P 1'
#
loop_
_entity.id
_entity.type
_entity.pdbx_description
1 polymer ?
#
loop_
_entity_poly.entity_id
_entity_poly.type
_entity_poly.pdbx_seq_one_letter_code
_entity_poly.pdbx_strand_id
1 'polypeptide(L)'
;WVDQFNLSLDPDTAREFHDETLPKEAHKVAHFCSMCGPKFCSMKITQDVRDYAATLNDKEQGMAQMSEKFRQLGNEVYVDAAAVKESNRAL
;
A
#
# COMPACT_ATOMS: atom_id res chain seq x y z
N TRP A 1 7.31 -13.29 8.24
CA TRP A 1 8.46 -14.04 7.70
C TRP A 1 8.22 -15.54 7.59
N VAL A 2 7.71 -16.20 8.64
CA VAL A 2 7.49 -17.66 8.63
C VAL A 2 6.70 -18.13 7.41
N ASP A 3 5.57 -17.48 7.11
CA ASP A 3 4.78 -17.83 5.93
C ASP A 3 5.56 -17.68 4.61
N GLN A 4 6.38 -16.62 4.50
CA GLN A 4 7.22 -16.40 3.33
C GLN A 4 8.29 -17.48 3.17
N PHE A 5 8.87 -17.96 4.27
CA PHE A 5 9.78 -19.12 4.23
C PHE A 5 9.03 -20.37 3.76
N ASN A 6 7.85 -20.65 4.33
CA ASN A 6 7.06 -21.84 3.99
C ASN A 6 6.54 -21.84 2.54
N LEU A 7 6.41 -20.66 1.92
CA LEU A 7 6.04 -20.51 0.52
C LEU A 7 7.23 -20.61 -0.45
N SER A 8 8.46 -20.63 0.06
CA SER A 8 9.64 -20.81 -0.79
C SER A 8 9.77 -22.26 -1.25
N LEU A 9 10.59 -22.50 -2.27
CA LEU A 9 10.90 -23.86 -2.74
C LEU A 9 11.68 -24.67 -1.68
N ASP A 10 12.48 -23.99 -0.86
CA ASP A 10 13.28 -24.57 0.22
C ASP A 10 13.15 -23.69 1.48
N PRO A 11 12.16 -23.99 2.34
CA PRO A 11 11.86 -23.20 3.53
C PRO A 11 12.98 -23.19 4.57
N ASP A 12 13.74 -24.27 4.67
CA ASP A 12 14.81 -24.39 5.68
C ASP A 12 16.00 -23.52 5.30
N THR A 13 16.46 -23.58 4.05
CA THR A 13 17.53 -22.68 3.56
C THR A 13 17.12 -21.21 3.66
N ALA A 14 15.88 -20.86 3.31
CA ALA A 14 15.39 -19.48 3.41
C ALA A 14 15.39 -18.95 4.85
N ARG A 15 15.08 -19.82 5.83
CA ARG A 15 15.12 -19.48 7.25
C ARG A 15 16.55 -19.34 7.75
N GLU A 16 17.43 -20.26 7.39
CA GLU A 16 18.84 -20.25 7.78
C GLU A 16 19.52 -18.94 7.36
N PHE A 17 19.38 -18.53 6.10
CA PHE A 17 19.99 -17.29 5.59
C PHE A 17 19.48 -16.03 6.30
N HIS A 18 18.20 -15.99 6.67
CA HIS A 18 17.66 -14.90 7.48
C HIS A 18 18.28 -14.91 8.90
N ASP A 19 18.37 -16.08 9.51
CA ASP A 19 18.75 -16.26 10.91
C ASP A 19 20.25 -16.15 11.18
N GLU A 20 21.09 -16.29 10.15
CA GLU A 20 22.54 -16.00 10.23
C GLU A 20 22.83 -14.63 10.87
N THR A 21 21.97 -13.65 10.63
CA THR A 21 22.13 -12.28 11.14
C THR A 21 21.03 -11.84 12.10
N LEU A 22 19.86 -12.49 12.05
CA LEU A 22 18.68 -12.14 12.85
C LEU A 22 18.03 -13.38 13.52
N PRO A 23 18.73 -14.07 14.44
CA PRO A 23 18.32 -15.39 14.92
C PRO A 23 17.14 -15.39 15.89
N LYS A 24 16.83 -14.26 16.54
CA LYS A 24 15.74 -14.19 17.53
C LYS A 24 14.38 -14.34 16.86
N GLU A 25 13.47 -15.05 17.52
CA GLU A 25 12.08 -15.22 17.04
C GLU A 25 11.36 -13.89 16.80
N ALA A 26 11.66 -12.87 17.59
CA ALA A 26 11.13 -11.52 17.38
C ALA A 26 11.47 -10.93 16.00
N HIS A 27 12.54 -11.38 15.32
CA HIS A 27 12.86 -10.92 13.97
C HIS A 27 11.94 -11.52 12.90
N LYS A 28 11.27 -12.65 13.18
CA LYS A 28 10.30 -13.26 12.24
C LYS A 28 8.99 -12.47 12.11
N VAL A 29 8.76 -11.53 13.02
CA VAL A 29 7.66 -10.55 12.99
C VAL A 29 8.15 -9.13 12.75
N ALA A 30 9.46 -8.92 12.63
CA ALA A 30 10.01 -7.60 12.38
C ALA A 30 9.73 -7.15 10.94
N HIS A 31 9.39 -5.87 10.77
CA HIS A 31 9.17 -5.24 9.48
C HIS A 31 10.48 -4.79 8.81
N PHE A 32 11.55 -5.57 8.93
CA PHE A 32 12.82 -5.35 8.24
C PHE A 32 13.61 -6.66 8.18
N CYS A 33 14.60 -6.73 7.27
CA CYS A 33 15.65 -7.73 7.27
C CYS A 33 17.02 -7.08 7.53
N SER A 34 18.07 -7.90 7.63
CA SER A 34 19.44 -7.45 7.87
C SER A 34 20.03 -6.58 6.75
N MET A 35 19.49 -6.64 5.53
CA MET A 35 20.02 -5.87 4.39
C MET A 35 19.82 -4.36 4.56
N CYS A 36 18.64 -3.93 5.01
CA CYS A 36 18.29 -2.50 5.11
C CYS A 36 18.17 -2.01 6.55
N GLY A 37 17.96 -2.94 7.51
CA GLY A 37 17.74 -2.60 8.91
C GLY A 37 16.44 -1.80 9.16
N PRO A 38 16.20 -1.41 10.41
CA PRO A 38 14.90 -0.90 10.85
C PRO A 38 14.53 0.47 10.29
N LYS A 39 15.53 1.31 9.92
CA LYS A 39 15.29 2.69 9.48
C LYS A 39 15.15 2.84 7.96
N PHE A 40 15.66 1.88 7.19
CA PHE A 40 15.78 2.01 5.73
C PHE A 40 15.08 0.88 4.95
N CYS A 41 14.29 0.04 5.61
CA CYS A 41 13.49 -0.96 4.91
C CYS A 41 12.42 -0.29 4.03
N SER A 42 12.56 -0.44 2.71
CA SER A 42 11.68 0.17 1.71
C SER A 42 10.20 -0.24 1.87
N MET A 43 9.96 -1.51 2.20
CA MET A 43 8.59 -2.02 2.44
C MET A 43 7.95 -1.37 3.67
N LYS A 44 8.70 -1.22 4.78
CA LYS A 44 8.24 -0.52 5.99
C LYS A 44 7.91 0.93 5.69
N ILE A 45 8.82 1.65 5.01
CA ILE A 45 8.61 3.05 4.64
C ILE A 45 7.39 3.20 3.73
N THR A 46 7.20 2.28 2.78
CA THR A 46 6.03 2.29 1.89
C THR A 46 4.74 2.10 2.69
N GLN A 47 4.72 1.21 3.68
CA GLN A 47 3.57 1.04 4.56
C GLN A 47 3.27 2.32 5.34
N ASP A 48 4.28 2.91 5.99
CA ASP A 48 4.11 4.12 6.79
C ASP A 48 3.59 5.31 5.94
N VAL A 49 4.07 5.44 4.68
CA VAL A 49 3.56 6.45 3.73
C VAL A 49 2.11 6.18 3.34
N ARG A 50 1.73 4.93 3.09
CA ARG A 50 0.34 4.56 2.76
C ARG A 50 -0.60 4.82 3.93
N ASP A 51 -0.17 4.50 5.15
CA ASP A 51 -0.95 4.75 6.36
C ASP A 51 -1.13 6.25 6.58
N TYR A 52 -0.07 7.05 6.43
CA TYR A 52 -0.17 8.50 6.47
C TYR A 52 -1.12 9.05 5.40
N ALA A 53 -0.99 8.61 4.14
CA ALA A 53 -1.90 9.02 3.07
C ALA A 53 -3.36 8.62 3.36
N ALA A 54 -3.59 7.49 4.03
CA ALA A 54 -4.93 7.08 4.45
C ALA A 54 -5.53 8.03 5.51
N THR A 55 -4.71 8.74 6.29
CA THR A 55 -5.19 9.77 7.24
C THR A 55 -5.52 11.11 6.56
N LEU A 56 -4.86 11.41 5.43
CA LEU A 56 -5.08 12.67 4.70
C LEU A 56 -6.34 12.64 3.84
N ASN A 57 -6.74 11.47 3.36
CA ASN A 57 -7.89 11.33 2.49
C ASN A 57 -9.17 11.20 3.30
N ASP A 58 -9.95 12.27 3.39
CA ASP A 58 -11.35 12.16 3.78
C ASP A 58 -12.13 11.49 2.64
N LYS A 59 -12.19 10.15 2.72
CA LYS A 59 -12.88 9.31 1.74
C LYS A 59 -14.36 9.70 1.61
N GLU A 60 -14.99 10.17 2.68
CA GLU A 60 -16.40 10.57 2.65
C GLU A 60 -16.57 11.86 1.83
N GLN A 61 -15.71 12.85 2.05
CA GLN A 61 -15.72 14.08 1.24
C GLN A 61 -15.40 13.80 -0.23
N GLY A 62 -14.40 12.97 -0.50
CA GLY A 62 -14.05 12.57 -1.87
C GLY A 62 -15.21 11.86 -2.57
N MET A 63 -15.88 10.92 -1.89
CA MET A 63 -17.06 10.23 -2.41
C MET A 63 -18.26 11.17 -2.59
N ALA A 64 -18.47 12.12 -1.68
CA ALA A 64 -19.53 13.11 -1.81
C ALA A 64 -19.33 14.01 -3.04
N GLN A 65 -18.09 14.48 -3.27
CA GLN A 65 -17.74 15.27 -4.47
C GLN A 65 -17.97 14.47 -5.75
N MET A 66 -17.55 13.20 -5.79
CA MET A 66 -17.75 12.35 -6.98
C MET A 66 -19.23 12.02 -7.21
N SER A 67 -20.01 11.83 -6.14
CA SER A 67 -21.46 11.63 -6.22
C SER A 67 -22.16 12.86 -6.80
N GLU A 68 -21.72 14.06 -6.43
CA GLU A 68 -22.24 15.30 -6.98
C GLU A 68 -21.85 15.47 -8.46
N LYS A 69 -20.60 15.19 -8.83
CA LYS A 69 -20.18 15.18 -10.24
C LYS A 69 -20.98 14.20 -11.08
N PHE A 70 -21.26 13.01 -10.55
CA PHE A 70 -22.08 12.00 -11.23
C PHE A 70 -23.48 12.53 -11.54
N ARG A 71 -24.11 13.23 -10.58
CA ARG A 71 -25.41 13.88 -10.79
C ARG A 71 -25.34 15.00 -11.83
N GLN A 72 -24.28 15.81 -11.80
CA GLN A 72 -24.07 16.91 -12.75
C GLN A 72 -23.84 16.41 -14.18
N LEU A 73 -23.22 15.24 -14.34
CA LEU A 73 -22.99 14.59 -15.63
C LEU A 73 -24.18 13.73 -16.10
N GLY A 74 -25.35 13.86 -15.48
CA GLY A 74 -26.58 13.23 -15.95
C GLY A 74 -26.87 11.84 -15.37
N ASN A 75 -26.15 11.41 -14.33
CA ASN A 75 -26.26 10.08 -13.72
C ASN A 75 -25.92 8.93 -14.69
N GLU A 76 -25.02 9.16 -15.62
CA GLU A 76 -24.57 8.16 -16.60
C GLU A 76 -23.20 7.59 -16.21
N VAL A 77 -23.06 6.26 -16.37
CA VAL A 77 -21.78 5.57 -16.15
C VAL A 77 -20.82 5.81 -17.32
N TYR A 78 -21.36 5.98 -18.52
CA TYR A 78 -20.60 6.23 -19.75
C TYR A 78 -20.78 7.69 -20.15
N VAL A 79 -19.74 8.48 -19.98
CA VAL A 79 -19.72 9.91 -20.26
C VAL A 79 -18.65 10.24 -21.27
N ASP A 80 -18.86 11.30 -22.04
CA ASP A 80 -17.88 11.77 -23.02
C ASP A 80 -16.53 12.13 -22.36
N ALA A 81 -15.44 11.72 -22.99
CA ALA A 81 -14.09 11.91 -22.43
C ALA A 81 -13.70 13.39 -22.27
N ALA A 82 -14.20 14.28 -23.13
CA ALA A 82 -13.96 15.72 -22.99
C ALA A 82 -14.73 16.30 -21.81
N ALA A 83 -15.97 15.85 -21.58
CA ALA A 83 -16.78 16.26 -20.42
C ALA A 83 -16.12 15.87 -19.09
N VAL A 84 -15.55 14.66 -19.01
CA VAL A 84 -14.77 14.21 -17.83
C VAL A 84 -13.56 15.11 -17.60
N LYS A 85 -12.80 15.42 -18.65
CA LYS A 85 -11.60 16.25 -18.56
C LYS A 85 -11.91 17.66 -18.06
N GLU A 86 -13.01 18.26 -18.51
CA GLU A 86 -13.44 19.57 -18.03
C GLU A 86 -13.88 19.51 -16.55
N SER A 87 -14.65 18.50 -16.17
CA SER A 87 -15.11 18.32 -14.77
C SER A 87 -13.99 18.12 -13.75
N ASN A 88 -12.80 17.71 -14.21
CA ASN A 88 -11.62 17.43 -13.37
C ASN A 88 -10.54 18.50 -13.47
N ARG A 89 -10.76 19.60 -14.19
CA ARG A 89 -9.74 20.60 -14.49
C ARG A 89 -9.17 21.35 -13.27
N ALA A 90 -9.91 21.35 -12.15
CA ALA A 90 -9.54 22.04 -10.91
C ALA A 90 -9.05 21.11 -9.79
N LEU A 91 -8.96 19.81 -10.07
CA LEU A 91 -8.29 18.83 -9.19
C LEU A 91 -6.78 18.84 -9.47
#